data_AF-A0A7J4J9B0-F1
#
_entry.id   AF-A0A7J4J9B0-F1
#
_cell.length_a   1.000
_cell.length_b   1.000
_cell.length_c   1.000
_cell.angle_alpha   90.00
_cell.angle_beta   90.00
_cell.angle_gamma   90.00
#
_symmetry.space_group_name_H-M   'P 1'
#
loop_
_entity.id
_entity.type
_entity.pdbx_description
1 polymer ?
#
loop_
_entity_poly.entity_id
_entity_poly.type
_entity_poly.pdbx_seq_one_letter_code
_entity_poly.pdbx_strand_id
1 'polypeptide(L)'
;MAELSEDKKLIEEFQSSLKLNNIFQNLHSTELLKNGYEKYVADKIGAKLDKQQHYDCIWKDRLFLELKKGKTHVWLDLCRYADNLEKFDNNFTMFLFYNKEKMTNILVVNTKRLIEYLNLSRWKAVLMELKSESLHKSLNAQVRLTKKDLAGIREFEISNTAV
;
A
#
# COMPACT_ATOMS: atom_id res chain seq x y z
N MET A 1 14.29 11.47 27.82
CA MET A 1 13.39 11.45 26.65
C MET A 1 14.09 10.67 25.56
N ALA A 2 13.53 9.55 25.09
CA ALA A 2 14.14 8.79 24.00
C ALA A 2 13.85 9.52 22.67
N GLU A 3 14.88 9.84 21.90
CA GLU A 3 14.69 10.36 20.55
C GLU A 3 14.00 9.32 19.69
N LEU A 4 12.89 9.71 19.05
CA LEU A 4 12.24 8.89 18.03
C LEU A 4 13.19 8.74 16.83
N SER A 5 13.33 7.52 16.31
CA SER A 5 14.07 7.28 15.06
C SER A 5 13.50 8.15 13.93
N GLU A 6 14.35 8.53 12.97
CA GLU A 6 13.94 9.38 11.84
C GLU A 6 12.74 8.82 11.06
N ASP A 7 12.71 7.51 10.84
CA ASP A 7 11.62 6.86 10.11
C ASP A 7 10.28 7.00 10.84
N LYS A 8 10.29 6.93 12.17
CA LYS A 8 9.07 7.10 12.97
C LYS A 8 8.55 8.54 12.89
N LYS A 9 9.44 9.53 12.92
CA LYS A 9 9.06 10.95 12.72
C LYS A 9 8.48 11.18 11.32
N LEU A 10 9.08 10.59 10.28
CA LEU A 10 8.60 10.69 8.91
C LEU A 10 7.18 10.11 8.76
N ILE A 11 6.90 8.97 9.41
CA ILE A 11 5.58 8.34 9.39
C ILE A 11 4.54 9.14 10.16
N GLU A 12 4.89 9.67 11.33
CA GLU A 12 4.01 10.55 12.11
C GLU A 12 3.66 11.83 11.33
N GLU A 13 4.65 12.37 10.59
CA GLU A 13 4.44 13.52 9.72
C GLU A 13 3.53 13.20 8.54
N PHE A 14 3.74 12.05 7.88
CA PHE A 14 2.87 11.60 6.79
C PHE A 14 1.44 11.36 7.28
N GLN A 15 1.26 10.71 8.44
CA GLN A 15 -0.06 10.53 9.04
C GLN A 15 -0.74 11.89 9.30
N SER A 16 0.02 12.87 9.79
CA SER A 16 -0.47 14.21 10.07
C SER A 16 -0.88 14.96 8.79
N SER A 17 -0.09 14.83 7.71
CA SER A 17 -0.39 15.47 6.43
C SER A 17 -1.68 14.93 5.80
N LEU A 18 -1.92 13.63 5.88
CA LEU A 18 -3.16 13.01 5.40
C LEU A 18 -4.40 13.51 6.17
N LYS A 19 -4.27 13.75 7.48
CA LYS A 19 -5.35 14.33 8.31
C LYS A 19 -5.60 15.79 7.97
N LEU A 20 -4.54 16.60 7.89
CA LEU A 20 -4.60 18.04 7.60
C LEU A 20 -5.18 18.31 6.21
N ASN A 21 -4.82 17.49 5.22
CA ASN A 21 -5.33 17.59 3.85
C ASN A 21 -6.77 17.06 3.71
N ASN A 22 -7.42 16.71 4.81
CA ASN A 22 -8.80 16.21 4.86
C ASN A 22 -9.07 15.16 3.78
N ILE A 23 -8.18 14.16 3.70
CA ILE A 23 -8.04 13.30 2.53
C ILE A 23 -9.35 12.58 2.14
N PHE A 24 -10.24 12.34 3.11
CA PHE A 24 -11.55 11.74 2.87
C PHE A 24 -12.55 12.64 2.15
N GLN A 25 -12.47 13.96 2.33
CA GLN A 25 -13.27 14.89 1.55
C GLN A 25 -12.71 15.07 0.13
N ASN A 26 -11.40 14.89 -0.01
CA ASN A 26 -10.67 15.16 -1.23
C ASN A 26 -10.45 13.93 -2.14
N LEU A 27 -10.69 12.71 -1.65
CA LEU A 27 -10.66 11.46 -2.41
C LEU A 27 -12.08 10.91 -2.62
N HIS A 28 -12.56 10.99 -3.86
CA HIS A 28 -13.86 10.45 -4.25
C HIS A 28 -13.75 9.00 -4.73
N SER A 29 -14.69 8.15 -4.31
CA SER A 29 -14.73 6.73 -4.70
C SER A 29 -14.85 6.53 -6.21
N THR A 30 -15.51 7.46 -6.91
CA THR A 30 -15.68 7.45 -8.37
C THR A 30 -14.35 7.57 -9.12
N GLU A 31 -13.44 8.42 -8.65
CA GLU A 31 -12.10 8.55 -9.23
C GLU A 31 -11.24 7.31 -8.94
N LEU A 32 -11.39 6.73 -7.75
CA LEU A 32 -10.71 5.48 -7.41
C LEU A 32 -11.16 4.29 -8.26
N LEU A 33 -12.35 4.33 -8.87
CA LEU A 33 -12.82 3.26 -9.76
C LEU A 33 -12.17 3.33 -11.14
N LYS A 34 -11.57 4.46 -11.53
CA LYS A 34 -10.93 4.62 -12.84
C LYS A 34 -9.58 3.90 -12.91
N ASN A 35 -9.14 3.64 -14.14
CA ASN A 35 -7.76 3.26 -14.43
C ASN A 35 -6.85 4.48 -14.20
N GLY A 36 -5.65 4.25 -13.67
CA GLY A 36 -4.70 5.35 -13.41
C GLY A 36 -5.02 6.18 -12.16
N TYR A 37 -5.84 5.67 -11.24
CA TYR A 37 -6.21 6.35 -9.99
C TYR A 37 -4.99 6.73 -9.13
N GLU A 38 -3.85 6.09 -9.34
CA GLU A 38 -2.61 6.34 -8.61
C GLU A 38 -2.17 7.80 -8.74
N LYS A 39 -2.33 8.41 -9.94
CA LYS A 39 -2.00 9.82 -10.15
C LYS A 39 -2.89 10.71 -9.30
N TYR A 40 -4.20 10.47 -9.33
CA TYR A 40 -5.18 11.22 -8.55
C TYR A 40 -4.87 11.14 -7.05
N VAL A 41 -4.56 9.95 -6.55
CA VAL A 41 -4.19 9.77 -5.14
C VAL A 41 -2.88 10.50 -4.81
N ALA A 42 -1.85 10.36 -5.65
CA ALA A 42 -0.56 11.02 -5.45
C ALA A 42 -0.72 12.55 -5.35
N ASP A 43 -1.48 13.16 -6.26
CA ASP A 43 -1.75 14.60 -6.25
C ASP A 43 -2.46 15.03 -4.94
N LYS A 44 -3.41 14.23 -4.44
CA LYS A 44 -4.17 14.56 -3.21
C LYS A 44 -3.40 14.38 -1.91
N ILE A 45 -2.42 13.48 -1.88
CA ILE A 45 -1.55 13.30 -0.70
C ILE A 45 -0.28 14.16 -0.78
N GLY A 46 -0.10 14.94 -1.85
CA GLY A 46 1.11 15.74 -2.08
C GLY A 46 2.35 14.88 -2.34
N ALA A 47 2.16 13.70 -2.96
CA ALA A 47 3.25 12.83 -3.37
C ALA A 47 3.54 12.98 -4.87
N LYS A 48 4.78 12.70 -5.26
CA LYS A 48 5.19 12.62 -6.66
C LYS A 48 4.79 11.25 -7.21
N LEU A 49 4.05 11.21 -8.31
CA LEU A 49 3.79 9.96 -9.03
C LEU A 49 5.12 9.41 -9.59
N ASP A 50 5.44 8.17 -9.25
CA ASP A 50 6.62 7.46 -9.77
C ASP A 50 6.29 5.97 -9.81
N LYS A 51 6.03 5.47 -11.02
CA LYS A 51 5.56 4.10 -11.26
C LYS A 51 6.75 3.17 -11.42
N GLN A 52 7.45 2.91 -10.32
CA GLN A 52 8.43 1.84 -10.28
C GLN A 52 7.74 0.48 -10.08
N GLN A 53 8.51 -0.60 -10.21
CA GLN A 53 7.98 -1.96 -10.14
C GLN A 53 7.29 -2.32 -8.80
N HIS A 54 7.58 -1.57 -7.73
CA HIS A 54 7.25 -1.94 -6.34
C HIS A 54 6.68 -0.78 -5.49
N TYR A 55 6.47 0.39 -6.08
CA TYR A 55 5.74 1.52 -5.51
C TYR A 55 5.14 2.38 -6.63
N ASP A 56 4.13 3.18 -6.31
CA ASP A 56 3.38 4.00 -7.26
C ASP A 56 3.64 5.51 -7.09
N CYS A 57 4.06 5.94 -5.90
CA CYS A 57 4.41 7.33 -5.63
C CYS A 57 5.44 7.48 -4.49
N ILE A 58 6.03 8.67 -4.42
CA ILE A 58 7.03 9.04 -3.41
C ILE A 58 6.59 10.31 -2.70
N TRP A 59 6.52 10.26 -1.37
CA TRP A 59 6.22 11.43 -0.54
C TRP A 59 7.52 11.98 0.06
N LYS A 60 7.76 13.28 -0.16
CA LYS A 60 8.97 14.02 0.25
C LYS A 60 10.30 13.34 -0.10
N ASP A 61 10.36 12.65 -1.23
CA ASP A 61 11.56 11.93 -1.70
C ASP A 61 12.15 10.91 -0.70
N ARG A 62 11.37 10.52 0.32
CA ARG A 62 11.83 9.65 1.42
C ARG A 62 10.89 8.48 1.69
N LEU A 63 9.60 8.64 1.42
CA LEU A 63 8.59 7.63 1.72
C LEU A 63 8.03 7.05 0.42
N PHE A 64 8.31 5.79 0.15
CA PHE A 64 7.86 5.10 -1.06
C PHE A 64 6.53 4.41 -0.79
N LEU A 65 5.53 4.68 -1.63
CA LEU A 65 4.15 4.29 -1.41
C LEU A 65 3.63 3.42 -2.55
N GLU A 66 3.29 2.17 -2.25
CA GLU A 66 2.43 1.35 -3.11
C GLU A 66 0.96 1.64 -2.78
N LEU A 67 0.14 1.80 -3.81
CA LEU A 67 -1.28 2.10 -3.67
C LEU A 67 -2.11 0.85 -4.00
N LYS A 68 -2.98 0.48 -3.06
CA LYS A 68 -3.96 -0.61 -3.24
C LYS A 68 -5.33 -0.10 -2.91
N LYS A 69 -6.31 -0.35 -3.79
CA LYS A 69 -7.71 -0.02 -3.55
C LYS A 69 -8.53 -1.29 -3.34
N GLY A 70 -9.53 -1.22 -2.45
CA GLY A 70 -10.43 -2.34 -2.19
C GLY A 70 -11.75 -1.91 -1.57
N LYS A 71 -12.83 -2.66 -1.82
CA LYS A 71 -14.12 -2.41 -1.15
C LYS A 71 -14.14 -3.08 0.23
N THR A 72 -14.02 -4.40 0.23
CA THR A 72 -14.00 -5.25 1.44
C THR A 72 -12.66 -5.95 1.62
N HIS A 73 -11.98 -6.18 0.50
CA HIS A 73 -10.71 -6.86 0.42
C HIS A 73 -9.84 -6.23 -0.67
N VAL A 74 -8.56 -6.52 -0.61
CA VAL A 74 -7.55 -6.15 -1.59
C VAL A 74 -6.85 -7.39 -2.10
N TRP A 75 -6.42 -7.34 -3.35
CA TRP A 75 -5.63 -8.39 -3.98
C TRP A 75 -4.18 -7.95 -4.07
N LEU A 76 -3.29 -8.84 -3.67
CA LEU A 76 -1.85 -8.66 -3.71
C LEU A 76 -1.23 -9.68 -4.65
N ASP A 77 -0.35 -9.21 -5.52
CA ASP A 77 0.41 -10.04 -6.47
C ASP A 77 1.67 -10.57 -5.77
N LEU A 78 1.64 -11.85 -5.39
CA LEU A 78 2.72 -12.50 -4.65
C LEU A 78 4.01 -12.57 -5.46
N CYS A 79 3.92 -12.70 -6.80
CA CYS A 79 5.09 -12.71 -7.67
C CYS A 79 5.83 -11.37 -7.57
N ARG A 80 5.10 -10.25 -7.57
CA ARG A 80 5.69 -8.91 -7.43
C ARG A 80 6.46 -8.74 -6.13
N TYR A 81 5.87 -9.15 -5.01
CA TYR A 81 6.55 -9.03 -3.71
C TYR A 81 7.75 -9.97 -3.63
N ALA A 82 7.64 -11.20 -4.14
CA ALA A 82 8.73 -12.18 -4.13
C ALA A 82 9.94 -11.72 -4.97
N ASP A 83 9.71 -11.07 -6.11
CA ASP A 83 10.77 -10.51 -6.98
C ASP A 83 11.55 -9.37 -6.29
N ASN A 84 10.94 -8.67 -5.33
CA ASN A 84 11.44 -7.40 -4.82
C ASN A 84 11.68 -7.40 -3.30
N LEU A 85 11.74 -8.57 -2.64
CA LEU A 85 11.86 -8.67 -1.18
C LEU A 85 12.91 -7.73 -0.55
N GLU A 86 14.06 -7.59 -1.21
CA GLU A 86 15.20 -6.79 -0.72
C GLU A 86 15.08 -5.30 -1.03
N LYS A 87 14.08 -4.87 -1.81
CA LYS A 87 13.89 -3.48 -2.23
C LYS A 87 12.82 -2.73 -1.42
N PHE A 88 12.26 -3.36 -0.38
CA PHE A 88 11.17 -2.79 0.41
C PHE A 88 11.62 -2.08 1.69
N ASP A 89 12.90 -1.75 1.80
CA ASP A 89 13.40 -0.90 2.87
C ASP A 89 12.78 0.50 2.75
N ASN A 90 12.03 0.92 3.76
CA ASN A 90 11.25 2.17 3.81
C ASN A 90 10.07 2.28 2.83
N ASN A 91 9.54 1.14 2.35
CA ASN A 91 8.32 1.12 1.55
C ASN A 91 7.10 0.87 2.42
N PHE A 92 6.01 1.53 2.07
CA PHE A 92 4.71 1.36 2.71
C PHE A 92 3.65 1.08 1.65
N THR A 93 2.72 0.20 1.98
CA THR A 93 1.53 -0.05 1.17
C THR A 93 0.36 0.70 1.80
N MET A 94 -0.23 1.62 1.04
CA MET A 94 -1.41 2.38 1.41
C MET A 94 -2.66 1.72 0.83
N PHE A 95 -3.50 1.20 1.72
CA PHE A 95 -4.74 0.52 1.39
C PHE A 95 -5.91 1.48 1.50
N LEU A 96 -6.50 1.81 0.35
CA LEU A 96 -7.61 2.73 0.17
C LEU A 96 -8.92 1.94 0.15
N PHE A 97 -9.64 1.96 1.27
CA PHE A 97 -10.95 1.33 1.39
C PHE A 97 -12.08 2.30 1.10
N TYR A 98 -13.04 1.85 0.29
CA TYR A 98 -14.18 2.67 -0.14
C TYR A 98 -15.46 1.84 -0.24
N ASN A 99 -16.60 2.52 -0.14
CA ASN A 99 -17.90 1.98 -0.52
C ASN A 99 -18.40 2.67 -1.81
N LYS A 100 -19.66 2.44 -2.22
CA LYS A 100 -20.19 3.05 -3.44
C LYS A 100 -20.15 4.58 -3.43
N GLU A 101 -20.21 5.20 -2.27
CA GLU A 101 -20.42 6.65 -2.11
C GLU A 101 -19.14 7.39 -1.76
N LYS A 102 -18.29 6.80 -0.91
CA LYS A 102 -17.13 7.50 -0.33
C LYS A 102 -16.01 6.57 0.10
N MET A 103 -14.86 7.18 0.31
CA MET A 103 -13.76 6.59 1.05
C MET A 103 -14.14 6.36 2.51
N THR A 104 -13.79 5.19 3.03
CA THR A 104 -14.11 4.79 4.40
C THR A 104 -12.88 4.77 5.29
N ASN A 105 -11.77 4.19 4.81
CA ASN A 105 -10.55 4.03 5.60
C ASN A 105 -9.32 4.08 4.70
N ILE A 106 -8.23 4.55 5.28
CA ILE A 106 -6.89 4.42 4.72
C ILE A 106 -6.08 3.68 5.77
N LEU A 107 -5.55 2.51 5.41
CA LEU A 107 -4.61 1.77 6.25
C LEU A 107 -3.24 1.86 5.62
N VAL A 108 -2.24 2.24 6.41
CA VAL A 108 -0.84 2.27 5.96
C VAL A 108 -0.08 1.19 6.70
N VAL A 109 0.60 0.34 5.94
CA VAL A 109 1.33 -0.82 6.45
C VAL A 109 2.75 -0.73 5.91
N ASN A 110 3.76 -0.93 6.76
CA ASN A 110 5.12 -1.12 6.29
C ASN A 110 5.19 -2.40 5.42
N THR A 111 5.69 -2.28 4.20
CA THR A 111 5.66 -3.38 3.23
C THR A 111 6.47 -4.59 3.70
N LYS A 112 7.52 -4.39 4.51
CA LYS A 112 8.26 -5.48 5.14
C LYS A 112 7.39 -6.28 6.11
N ARG A 113 6.60 -5.61 6.97
CA ARG A 113 5.63 -6.30 7.85
C ARG A 113 4.57 -7.05 7.06
N LEU A 114 4.12 -6.49 5.93
CA LEU A 114 3.21 -7.17 5.03
C LEU A 114 3.82 -8.47 4.46
N ILE A 115 5.07 -8.40 4.02
CA ILE A 115 5.83 -9.55 3.52
C ILE A 115 6.00 -10.63 4.60
N GLU A 116 6.36 -10.23 5.82
CA GLU A 116 6.51 -11.11 6.98
C GLU A 116 5.17 -11.78 7.33
N TYR A 117 4.09 -11.01 7.37
CA TYR A 117 2.73 -11.52 7.60
C TYR A 117 2.31 -12.56 6.54
N LEU A 118 2.65 -12.32 5.28
CA LEU A 118 2.39 -13.26 4.17
C LEU A 118 3.35 -14.45 4.14
N ASN A 119 4.37 -14.47 5.00
CA ASN A 119 5.41 -15.49 5.05
C ASN A 119 6.09 -15.71 3.68
N LEU A 120 6.22 -14.64 2.90
CA LEU A 120 6.64 -14.71 1.50
C LEU A 120 8.07 -15.21 1.31
N SER A 121 8.95 -15.03 2.29
CA SER A 121 10.31 -15.56 2.26
C SER A 121 10.34 -17.08 2.09
N ARG A 122 9.35 -17.81 2.67
CA ARG A 122 9.25 -19.27 2.51
C ARG A 122 8.73 -19.67 1.14
N TRP A 123 7.89 -18.83 0.52
CA TRP A 123 7.28 -19.09 -0.77
C TRP A 123 8.10 -18.58 -1.95
N LYS A 124 9.08 -17.70 -1.72
CA LYS A 124 9.88 -17.08 -2.78
C LYS A 124 10.50 -18.11 -3.71
N ALA A 125 11.19 -19.13 -3.17
CA ALA A 125 11.85 -20.14 -4.00
C ALA A 125 10.86 -20.85 -4.94
N VAL A 126 9.71 -21.28 -4.41
CA VAL A 126 8.65 -21.95 -5.19
C VAL A 126 8.05 -21.02 -6.25
N LEU A 127 7.75 -19.77 -5.89
CA LEU A 127 7.20 -18.80 -6.83
C LEU A 127 8.18 -18.47 -7.96
N MET A 128 9.48 -18.39 -7.64
CA MET A 128 10.52 -18.13 -8.64
C MET A 128 10.75 -19.34 -9.54
N GLU A 129 10.73 -20.55 -9.00
CA GLU A 129 10.83 -21.78 -9.77
C GLU A 129 9.67 -21.89 -10.77
N LEU A 130 8.43 -21.80 -10.30
CA LEU A 130 7.23 -21.81 -11.15
C LEU A 130 7.25 -20.71 -12.22
N LYS A 131 7.80 -19.54 -11.90
CA LYS A 131 7.93 -18.43 -12.86
C LYS A 131 9.03 -18.68 -13.89
N SER A 132 10.06 -19.44 -13.54
CA SER A 132 11.19 -19.79 -14.41
C SER A 132 10.90 -20.98 -15.33
N GLU A 133 9.93 -21.83 -14.96
CA GLU A 133 9.41 -22.84 -15.87
C GLU A 133 8.90 -22.16 -17.15
N SER A 134 9.05 -22.83 -18.29
CA SER A 134 8.57 -22.39 -19.60
C SER A 134 7.04 -22.41 -19.68
N LEU A 135 6.38 -21.71 -18.75
CA LEU A 135 4.96 -21.46 -18.77
C LEU A 135 4.65 -20.75 -20.07
N HIS A 136 3.67 -21.28 -20.82
CA HIS A 136 3.20 -20.66 -22.05
C HIS A 136 2.63 -19.24 -21.84
N LYS A 137 2.41 -18.82 -20.58
CA LYS A 137 1.87 -17.52 -20.16
C LYS A 137 2.50 -17.08 -18.83
N SER A 138 2.20 -15.85 -18.38
CA SER A 138 2.67 -15.34 -17.09
C SER A 138 2.04 -16.06 -15.89
N LEU A 139 2.85 -16.42 -14.89
CA LEU A 139 2.38 -16.89 -13.58
C LEU A 139 1.65 -15.76 -12.85
N ASN A 140 0.42 -16.02 -12.41
CA ASN A 140 -0.35 -15.11 -11.56
C ASN A 140 -0.64 -15.78 -10.22
N ALA A 141 0.10 -15.39 -9.18
CA ALA A 141 -0.12 -15.85 -7.81
C ALA A 141 -0.62 -14.68 -6.97
N GLN A 142 -1.81 -14.82 -6.37
CA GLN A 142 -2.43 -13.73 -5.62
C GLN A 142 -2.92 -14.19 -4.25
N VAL A 143 -2.87 -13.25 -3.30
CA VAL A 143 -3.51 -13.41 -2.00
C VAL A 143 -4.55 -12.31 -1.80
N ARG A 144 -5.65 -12.67 -1.14
CA ARG A 144 -6.72 -11.75 -0.78
C ARG A 144 -6.62 -11.41 0.69
N LEU A 145 -6.48 -10.13 1.02
CA LEU A 145 -6.49 -9.65 2.40
C LEU A 145 -7.74 -8.84 2.69
N THR A 146 -8.34 -9.08 3.85
CA THR A 146 -9.46 -8.29 4.36
C THR A 146 -8.95 -7.06 5.11
N LYS A 147 -9.85 -6.09 5.35
CA LYS A 147 -9.55 -4.96 6.24
C LYS A 147 -9.08 -5.45 7.64
N LYS A 148 -9.67 -6.54 8.15
CA LYS A 148 -9.32 -7.08 9.48
C LYS A 148 -7.88 -7.58 9.52
N ASP A 149 -7.45 -8.27 8.48
CA ASP A 149 -6.08 -8.79 8.37
C ASP A 149 -5.06 -7.64 8.40
N LEU A 150 -5.31 -6.61 7.58
CA LEU A 150 -4.46 -5.42 7.48
C LEU A 150 -4.48 -4.58 8.75
N ALA A 151 -5.62 -4.52 9.45
CA ALA A 151 -5.71 -3.82 10.72
C ALA A 151 -4.75 -4.43 11.76
N GLY A 152 -4.52 -5.74 11.75
CA GLY A 152 -3.60 -6.40 12.68
C GLY A 152 -2.13 -6.01 12.51
N ILE A 153 -1.74 -5.51 11.33
CA ILE A 153 -0.34 -5.26 10.96
C ILE A 153 -0.04 -3.80 10.56
N ARG A 154 -1.05 -2.91 10.67
CA ARG A 154 -0.94 -1.50 10.26
C ARG A 154 0.05 -0.72 11.14
N GLU A 155 0.66 0.29 10.53
CA GLU A 155 1.32 1.37 11.29
C GLU A 155 0.28 2.33 11.84
N PHE A 156 -0.64 2.76 10.97
CA PHE A 156 -1.76 3.60 11.36
C PHE A 156 -2.96 3.38 10.46
N GLU A 157 -4.11 3.82 10.95
CA GLU A 157 -5.34 3.93 10.19
C GLU A 157 -5.85 5.37 10.28
N ILE A 158 -6.35 5.88 9.18
CA ILE A 158 -7.20 7.05 9.16
C ILE A 158 -8.57 6.55 8.76
N SER A 159 -9.58 6.92 9.53
CA SER A 159 -10.96 6.52 9.29
C SER A 159 -11.76 7.76 8.96
N ASN A 160 -12.71 7.62 8.05
CA ASN A 160 -13.74 8.62 7.82
C ASN A 160 -14.76 8.52 8.97
N THR A 161 -14.36 8.93 10.17
CA THR A 161 -15.28 9.23 11.26
C THR A 161 -16.00 10.50 10.84
N ALA A 162 -17.13 10.34 10.15
CA ALA A 162 -18.12 11.39 10.09
C ALA A 162 -18.51 11.72 11.53
N VAL A 163 -18.28 12.96 11.94
CA VAL A 163 -19.05 13.62 13.00
C VAL A 163 -20.47 13.79 12.49
#